data_AF-A0A7S1GKY3-F1
#
_entry.id   AF-A0A7S1GKY3-F1
#
_cell.length_a   1.000
_cell.length_b   1.000
_cell.length_c   1.000
_cell.angle_alpha   90.00
_cell.angle_beta   90.00
_cell.angle_gamma   90.00
#
_symmetry.space_group_name_H-M   'P 1'
#
loop_
_entity.id
_entity.type
_entity.pdbx_description
1 polymer ?
#
loop_
_entity_poly.entity_id
_entity_poly.type
_entity_poly.pdbx_seq_one_letter_code
_entity_poly.pdbx_strand_id
1 'polypeptide(L)'
;HFDYHRDCPRDFCVAGAIVNYTSQLAHHNKSQSMNNQVRSSLRGNVQHDHPKRVSLEFVTHFVGDIHQPLHSSRKSDIGGNAIHVHFSTGIMTEWNRLNRKHHKAWNLHSVWDDGIIDKALSLLYNNTRELFEADLMNLIKAAGDSGDLNTWLSCGNGLLKECTTLWGEESLQDALSWAYRDVDGGEVVDQATLTDDYYKTRLPIVKRRLAAGGVRLAATLEHALGPNLQQHSATKPVE
;
A
#
# COMPACT_ATOMS: atom_id res chain seq x y z
N HIS A 1 12.98 14.34 1.22
CA HIS A 1 13.30 13.02 0.66
C HIS A 1 13.48 12.04 1.81
N PHE A 2 12.99 10.82 1.60
CA PHE A 2 13.15 9.60 2.38
C PHE A 2 14.52 9.03 2.05
N ASP A 3 15.31 8.79 3.09
CA ASP A 3 16.61 8.15 3.00
C ASP A 3 16.56 6.85 3.81
N TYR A 4 16.74 5.71 3.15
CA TYR A 4 16.57 4.42 3.80
C TYR A 4 17.52 4.22 4.98
N HIS A 5 18.78 4.66 4.89
CA HIS A 5 19.75 4.46 5.96
C HIS A 5 19.45 5.32 7.19
N ARG A 6 19.00 6.57 6.98
CA ARG A 6 18.61 7.50 8.04
C ARG A 6 17.26 7.15 8.64
N ASP A 7 16.28 6.85 7.80
CA ASP A 7 14.86 6.78 8.16
C ASP A 7 14.37 5.34 8.43
N CYS A 8 15.13 4.32 8.02
CA CYS A 8 14.86 2.90 8.31
C CYS A 8 16.00 2.24 9.12
N PRO A 9 16.31 2.75 10.34
CA PRO A 9 17.44 2.26 11.11
C PRO A 9 17.28 0.78 11.46
N ARG A 10 18.30 -0.03 11.13
CA ARG A 10 18.33 -1.49 11.34
C ARG A 10 17.21 -2.23 10.60
N ASP A 11 16.76 -1.70 9.47
CA ASP A 11 15.64 -2.24 8.68
C ASP A 11 14.29 -2.25 9.44
N PHE A 12 14.18 -1.53 10.58
CA PHE A 12 12.95 -1.42 11.36
C PHE A 12 12.07 -0.27 10.87
N CYS A 13 11.52 -0.46 9.67
CA CYS A 13 10.47 0.37 9.10
C CYS A 13 9.65 -0.47 8.09
N VAL A 14 8.58 0.10 7.53
CA VAL A 14 7.74 -0.60 6.54
C VAL A 14 8.52 -1.04 5.29
N ALA A 15 9.45 -0.22 4.78
CA ALA A 15 10.29 -0.58 3.63
C ALA A 15 11.16 -1.81 3.90
N GLY A 16 11.83 -1.85 5.05
CA GLY A 16 12.63 -3.01 5.47
C GLY A 16 11.78 -4.24 5.78
N ALA A 17 10.58 -4.05 6.35
CA ALA A 17 9.64 -5.13 6.60
C ALA A 17 9.19 -5.80 5.30
N ILE A 18 8.87 -5.02 4.25
CA ILE A 18 8.51 -5.57 2.94
C ILE A 18 9.64 -6.45 2.39
N VAL A 19 10.89 -5.97 2.38
CA VAL A 19 12.05 -6.75 1.90
C VAL A 19 12.21 -8.04 2.70
N ASN A 20 12.09 -7.96 4.02
CA ASN A 20 12.22 -9.11 4.92
C ASN A 20 11.14 -10.17 4.66
N TYR A 21 9.85 -9.80 4.73
CA TYR A 21 8.77 -10.76 4.57
C TYR A 21 8.64 -11.28 3.14
N THR A 22 9.01 -10.48 2.13
CA THR A 22 9.07 -10.96 0.73
C THR A 22 10.19 -12.00 0.58
N SER A 23 11.33 -11.78 1.22
CA SER A 23 12.45 -12.74 1.22
C SER A 23 12.07 -14.05 1.92
N GLN A 24 11.42 -13.99 3.09
CA GLN A 24 10.90 -15.17 3.79
C GLN A 24 9.90 -15.94 2.91
N LEU A 25 8.97 -15.24 2.26
CA LEU A 25 8.00 -15.83 1.35
C LEU A 25 8.69 -16.56 0.18
N ALA A 26 9.70 -15.94 -0.44
CA ALA A 26 10.47 -16.54 -1.53
C ALA A 26 11.29 -17.77 -1.08
N HIS A 27 11.91 -17.73 0.11
CA HIS A 27 12.65 -18.87 0.66
C HIS A 27 11.75 -20.07 0.94
N HIS A 28 10.55 -19.86 1.50
CA HIS A 28 9.59 -20.94 1.72
C HIS A 28 9.14 -21.60 0.42
N ASN A 29 8.98 -20.82 -0.66
CA ASN A 29 8.62 -21.36 -1.98
C ASN A 29 9.72 -22.27 -2.55
N LYS A 30 10.99 -21.84 -2.47
CA LYS A 30 12.15 -22.65 -2.92
C LYS A 30 12.32 -23.93 -2.11
N SER A 31 12.17 -23.85 -0.78
CA SER A 31 12.29 -25.02 0.11
C SER A 31 11.19 -26.07 -0.13
N GLN A 32 9.96 -25.65 -0.45
CA GLN A 32 8.89 -26.57 -0.84
C GLN A 32 9.16 -27.22 -2.22
N SER A 33 9.65 -26.45 -3.19
CA SER A 33 10.04 -26.97 -4.51
C SER A 33 11.15 -28.04 -4.42
N MET A 34 12.18 -27.79 -3.61
CA MET A 34 13.27 -28.76 -3.39
C MET A 34 12.80 -30.00 -2.60
N ASN A 35 11.92 -29.83 -1.61
CA ASN A 35 11.42 -30.96 -0.81
C ASN A 35 10.41 -31.85 -1.57
N ASN A 36 9.74 -31.34 -2.61
CA ASN A 36 8.84 -32.16 -3.44
C ASN A 36 9.58 -33.22 -4.28
N GLN A 37 10.90 -33.08 -4.48
CA GLN A 37 11.74 -34.14 -5.07
C GLN A 37 12.09 -35.26 -4.08
N VAL A 38 12.01 -35.00 -2.77
CA VAL A 38 12.40 -35.96 -1.70
C VAL A 38 11.20 -36.54 -0.95
N ARG A 39 10.01 -35.91 -1.04
CA ARG A 39 8.82 -36.25 -0.23
C ARG A 39 7.86 -37.30 -0.84
N SER A 40 8.30 -38.14 -1.78
CA SER A 40 7.45 -39.28 -2.20
C SER A 40 7.33 -40.39 -1.13
N SER A 41 8.05 -40.30 0.01
CA SER A 41 8.20 -41.45 0.91
C SER A 41 7.79 -41.28 2.38
N LEU A 42 7.40 -40.10 2.88
CA LEU A 42 7.00 -39.98 4.30
C LEU A 42 5.82 -39.02 4.49
N ARG A 43 4.62 -39.59 4.60
CA ARG A 43 3.41 -38.92 5.10
C ARG A 43 3.56 -38.68 6.60
N GLY A 44 3.79 -37.44 6.99
CA GLY A 44 3.67 -36.95 8.36
C GLY A 44 3.24 -35.49 8.32
N ASN A 45 2.11 -35.19 8.98
CA ASN A 45 1.62 -33.83 9.20
C ASN A 45 2.75 -32.96 9.74
N VAL A 46 3.27 -32.03 8.93
CA VAL A 46 4.13 -30.98 9.46
C VAL A 46 3.51 -29.63 9.14
N GLN A 47 3.19 -28.93 10.21
CA GLN A 47 2.69 -27.57 10.29
C GLN A 47 3.75 -26.57 9.78
N HIS A 48 4.11 -26.65 8.49
CA HIS A 48 5.13 -25.80 7.87
C HIS A 48 4.58 -24.55 7.17
N ASP A 49 3.25 -24.40 7.10
CA ASP A 49 2.62 -23.32 6.33
C ASP A 49 2.41 -22.03 7.14
N HIS A 50 2.54 -22.08 8.47
CA HIS A 50 2.29 -20.92 9.32
C HIS A 50 3.26 -19.75 9.05
N PRO A 51 4.59 -19.96 8.91
CA PRO A 51 5.52 -18.87 8.60
C PRO A 51 5.33 -18.29 7.19
N LYS A 52 4.96 -19.13 6.21
CA LYS A 52 4.66 -18.71 4.84
C LYS A 52 3.40 -17.83 4.80
N ARG A 53 2.33 -18.27 5.49
CA ARG A 53 1.08 -17.52 5.62
C ARG A 53 1.30 -16.16 6.28
N VAL A 54 2.04 -16.14 7.40
CA VAL A 54 2.36 -14.90 8.12
C VAL A 54 3.17 -13.94 7.24
N SER A 55 4.14 -14.47 6.48
CA SER A 55 4.91 -13.65 5.52
C SER A 55 4.01 -13.05 4.44
N LEU A 56 3.07 -13.83 3.89
CA LEU A 56 2.12 -13.35 2.89
C LEU A 56 1.18 -12.27 3.44
N GLU A 57 0.64 -12.47 4.65
CA GLU A 57 -0.22 -11.49 5.33
C GLU A 57 0.55 -10.17 5.54
N PHE A 58 1.79 -10.25 6.05
CA PHE A 58 2.62 -9.05 6.27
C PHE A 58 3.03 -8.36 4.98
N VAL A 59 3.46 -9.08 3.93
CA VAL A 59 3.79 -8.44 2.63
C VAL A 59 2.57 -7.74 2.05
N THR A 60 1.41 -8.40 2.07
CA THR A 60 0.15 -7.82 1.56
C THR A 60 -0.20 -6.53 2.29
N HIS A 61 -0.09 -6.54 3.62
CA HIS A 61 -0.39 -5.38 4.45
C HIS A 61 0.64 -4.25 4.25
N PHE A 62 1.93 -4.55 4.38
CA PHE A 62 2.96 -3.52 4.34
C PHE A 62 3.17 -2.90 2.95
N VAL A 63 2.93 -3.64 1.86
CA VAL A 63 2.88 -3.04 0.53
C VAL A 63 1.71 -2.06 0.42
N GLY A 64 0.56 -2.32 1.06
CA GLY A 64 -0.51 -1.33 1.18
C GLY A 64 -0.07 -0.09 1.96
N ASP A 65 0.46 -0.31 3.17
CA ASP A 65 0.88 0.75 4.09
C ASP A 65 1.92 1.68 3.49
N ILE A 66 2.98 1.16 2.85
CA ILE A 66 4.01 2.03 2.27
C ILE A 66 3.46 2.93 1.16
N HIS A 67 2.31 2.60 0.57
CA HIS A 67 1.64 3.43 -0.43
C HIS A 67 0.70 4.48 0.19
N GLN A 68 0.36 4.38 1.48
CA GLN A 68 -0.37 5.43 2.20
C GLN A 68 0.60 6.61 2.44
N PRO A 69 0.36 7.81 1.89
CA PRO A 69 1.29 8.93 1.99
C PRO A 69 1.78 9.23 3.42
N LEU A 70 0.89 9.26 4.40
CA LEU A 70 1.21 9.57 5.79
C LEU A 70 1.93 8.44 6.54
N HIS A 71 2.10 7.24 5.96
CA HIS A 71 2.96 6.18 6.52
C HIS A 71 4.46 6.40 6.20
N SER A 72 4.78 7.34 5.29
CA SER A 72 6.14 7.82 5.05
C SER A 72 6.15 9.34 5.14
N SER A 73 6.31 9.88 6.35
CA SER A 73 5.95 11.27 6.63
C SER A 73 6.71 11.85 7.82
N ARG A 74 6.21 12.96 8.38
CA ARG A 74 6.92 13.72 9.41
C ARG A 74 6.85 13.00 10.76
N LYS A 75 8.01 12.83 11.39
CA LYS A 75 8.11 12.32 12.77
C LYS A 75 7.45 13.26 13.79
N SER A 76 7.52 14.57 13.58
CA SER A 76 7.08 15.59 14.53
C SER A 76 5.59 15.54 14.87
N ASP A 77 4.77 15.06 13.94
CA ASP A 77 3.32 14.93 14.08
C ASP A 77 2.83 13.47 14.10
N ILE A 78 3.76 12.52 14.24
CA ILE A 78 3.49 11.09 14.28
C ILE A 78 2.73 10.66 13.01
N GLY A 79 3.17 11.19 11.86
CA GLY A 79 2.54 10.99 10.56
C GLY A 79 1.12 11.54 10.46
N GLY A 80 0.88 12.74 11.00
CA GLY A 80 -0.41 13.41 11.00
C GLY A 80 -1.38 12.92 12.09
N ASN A 81 -0.98 11.96 12.93
CA ASN A 81 -1.81 11.52 14.06
C ASN A 81 -2.00 12.62 15.11
N ALA A 82 -1.03 13.53 15.25
CA ALA A 82 -1.09 14.66 16.19
C ALA A 82 -1.82 15.89 15.63
N ILE A 83 -2.31 15.85 14.38
CA ILE A 83 -3.04 16.95 13.73
C ILE A 83 -4.52 16.57 13.73
N HIS A 84 -5.27 17.03 14.73
CA HIS A 84 -6.71 16.80 14.82
C HIS A 84 -7.43 17.70 13.84
N VAL A 85 -8.45 17.18 13.17
CA VAL A 85 -9.17 17.91 12.11
C VAL A 85 -10.66 17.62 12.18
N HIS A 86 -11.44 18.52 11.61
CA HIS A 86 -12.85 18.27 11.31
C HIS A 86 -12.97 17.78 9.87
N PHE A 87 -13.46 16.57 9.69
CA PHE A 87 -13.73 16.00 8.37
C PHE A 87 -15.13 15.39 8.33
N SER A 88 -15.91 15.73 7.31
CA SER A 88 -17.26 15.20 7.12
C SER A 88 -17.25 14.15 6.01
N THR A 89 -17.59 12.91 6.35
CA THR A 89 -17.71 11.80 5.37
C THR A 89 -19.04 11.82 4.61
N GLY A 90 -19.96 12.75 4.93
CA GLY A 90 -21.30 12.77 4.34
C GLY A 90 -22.22 11.65 4.85
N ILE A 91 -21.73 10.74 5.71
CA ILE A 91 -22.55 9.71 6.36
C ILE A 91 -23.41 10.40 7.42
N MET A 92 -24.67 10.68 7.09
CA MET A 92 -25.71 11.00 8.06
C MET A 92 -26.67 9.82 8.12
N THR A 93 -26.27 8.74 8.79
CA THR A 93 -27.19 7.67 9.16
C THR A 93 -28.13 8.18 10.25
N GLU A 94 -29.33 7.62 10.36
CA GLU A 94 -30.22 7.89 11.50
C GLU A 94 -29.54 7.57 12.84
N TRP A 95 -28.60 6.61 12.82
CA TRP A 95 -27.67 6.30 13.92
C TRP A 95 -26.71 7.47 14.24
N ASN A 96 -26.09 8.13 13.26
CA ASN A 96 -25.27 9.34 13.45
C ASN A 96 -26.08 10.54 13.96
N ARG A 97 -27.37 10.61 13.62
CA ARG A 97 -28.27 11.67 14.07
C ARG A 97 -28.70 11.50 15.53
N LEU A 98 -28.90 10.25 15.98
CA LEU A 98 -29.31 9.92 17.35
C LEU A 98 -28.14 9.78 18.33
N ASN A 99 -26.94 9.43 17.85
CA ASN A 99 -25.73 9.28 18.67
C ASN A 99 -24.72 10.40 18.41
N ARG A 100 -24.94 11.58 19.00
CA ARG A 100 -23.98 12.71 19.03
C ARG A 100 -22.60 12.40 19.63
N LYS A 101 -22.38 11.18 20.13
CA LYS A 101 -21.10 10.71 20.71
C LYS A 101 -20.13 10.13 19.67
N HIS A 102 -20.54 9.98 18.40
CA HIS A 102 -19.72 9.35 17.34
C HIS A 102 -19.32 10.28 16.19
N HIS A 103 -19.23 11.60 16.42
CA HIS A 103 -18.30 12.37 15.60
C HIS A 103 -16.90 11.82 15.90
N LYS A 104 -16.45 10.81 15.14
CA LYS A 104 -15.08 10.26 15.22
C LYS A 104 -14.18 11.49 15.17
N ALA A 105 -13.45 11.75 16.26
CA ALA A 105 -12.48 12.83 16.26
C ALA A 105 -11.43 12.41 15.23
N TRP A 106 -11.48 13.02 14.06
CA TRP A 106 -10.55 12.72 12.99
C TRP A 106 -9.21 13.37 13.34
N ASN A 107 -8.13 12.66 13.07
CA ASN A 107 -6.83 13.26 12.84
C ASN A 107 -6.46 13.13 11.36
N LEU A 108 -5.49 13.92 10.89
CA LEU A 108 -5.10 13.95 9.49
C LEU A 108 -4.74 12.55 8.98
N HIS A 109 -4.06 11.74 9.80
CA HIS A 109 -3.73 10.34 9.46
C HIS A 109 -4.97 9.50 9.14
N SER A 110 -5.95 9.48 10.05
CA SER A 110 -7.19 8.71 9.90
C SER A 110 -8.08 9.18 8.74
N VAL A 111 -7.97 10.46 8.33
CA VAL A 111 -8.65 10.95 7.11
C VAL A 111 -8.07 10.30 5.86
N TRP A 112 -6.76 10.08 5.82
CA TRP A 112 -6.07 9.42 4.69
C TRP A 112 -6.16 7.90 4.73
N ASP A 113 -6.19 7.27 5.91
CA ASP A 113 -6.43 5.83 6.06
C ASP A 113 -7.85 5.44 5.67
N ASP A 114 -8.84 6.12 6.25
CA ASP A 114 -10.24 5.72 6.16
C ASP A 114 -11.10 6.81 5.51
N GLY A 115 -11.00 8.06 5.99
CA GLY A 115 -12.01 9.09 5.77
C GLY A 115 -12.31 9.39 4.29
N ILE A 116 -11.27 9.58 3.47
CA ILE A 116 -11.42 9.86 2.04
C ILE A 116 -12.07 8.67 1.33
N ILE A 117 -11.69 7.44 1.69
CA ILE A 117 -12.24 6.20 1.09
C ILE A 117 -13.69 6.01 1.52
N ASP A 118 -13.99 6.13 2.81
CA ASP A 118 -15.36 6.03 3.37
C ASP A 118 -16.31 7.03 2.72
N LYS A 119 -15.87 8.28 2.57
CA LYS A 119 -16.65 9.32 1.89
C LYS A 119 -16.88 8.97 0.42
N ALA A 120 -15.88 8.45 -0.28
CA ALA A 120 -16.02 8.04 -1.66
C ALA A 120 -16.98 6.86 -1.81
N LEU A 121 -16.85 5.84 -0.96
CA LEU A 121 -17.77 4.69 -0.91
C LEU A 121 -19.22 5.16 -0.72
N SER A 122 -19.45 6.07 0.23
CA SER A 122 -20.79 6.60 0.49
C SER A 122 -21.36 7.45 -0.64
N LEU A 123 -20.56 8.30 -1.29
CA LEU A 123 -21.05 9.29 -2.26
C LEU A 123 -21.09 8.76 -3.70
N LEU A 124 -20.15 7.88 -4.06
CA LEU A 124 -19.88 7.52 -5.46
C LEU A 124 -20.12 6.05 -5.77
N TYR A 125 -20.08 5.17 -4.76
CA TYR A 125 -20.05 3.72 -4.96
C TYR A 125 -21.13 2.96 -4.19
N ASN A 126 -22.22 3.63 -3.81
CA ASN A 126 -23.36 3.00 -3.10
C ASN A 126 -22.96 2.18 -1.85
N ASN A 127 -21.90 2.59 -1.15
CA ASN A 127 -21.29 1.87 -0.03
C ASN A 127 -20.80 0.45 -0.37
N THR A 128 -20.47 0.16 -1.63
CA THR A 128 -19.95 -1.16 -2.04
C THR A 128 -18.49 -1.08 -2.40
N ARG A 129 -17.73 -2.07 -1.93
CA ARG A 129 -16.31 -2.21 -2.24
C ARG A 129 -16.12 -2.61 -3.70
N GLU A 130 -17.02 -3.42 -4.23
CA GLU A 130 -16.95 -3.99 -5.58
C GLU A 130 -16.97 -2.90 -6.66
N LEU A 131 -17.80 -1.86 -6.48
CA LEU A 131 -17.83 -0.73 -7.42
C LEU A 131 -16.57 0.13 -7.34
N PHE A 132 -16.04 0.34 -6.13
CA PHE A 132 -14.79 1.08 -5.94
C PHE A 132 -13.59 0.33 -6.54
N GLU A 133 -13.51 -0.97 -6.32
CA GLU A 133 -12.47 -1.83 -6.91
C GLU A 133 -12.57 -1.89 -8.43
N ALA A 134 -13.78 -1.97 -9.00
CA ALA A 134 -13.96 -1.92 -10.45
C ALA A 134 -13.43 -0.61 -11.06
N ASP A 135 -13.63 0.52 -10.37
CA ASP A 135 -13.09 1.82 -10.77
C ASP A 135 -11.55 1.86 -10.65
N LEU A 136 -10.96 1.32 -9.59
CA LEU A 136 -9.49 1.16 -9.49
C LEU A 136 -8.93 0.28 -10.61
N MET A 137 -9.61 -0.80 -10.97
CA MET A 137 -9.20 -1.66 -12.10
C MET A 137 -9.27 -0.91 -13.44
N ASN A 138 -10.24 -0.02 -13.63
CA ASN A 138 -10.29 0.84 -14.81
C ASN A 138 -9.15 1.87 -14.83
N LEU A 139 -8.80 2.43 -13.66
CA LEU A 139 -7.63 3.31 -13.52
C LEU A 139 -6.33 2.59 -13.90
N ILE A 140 -6.15 1.35 -13.44
CA ILE A 140 -4.97 0.53 -13.80
C ILE A 140 -4.90 0.28 -15.31
N LYS A 141 -6.03 -0.01 -15.97
CA LYS A 141 -6.08 -0.17 -17.43
C LYS A 141 -5.66 1.12 -18.15
N ALA A 142 -6.21 2.26 -17.75
CA ALA A 142 -5.84 3.56 -18.30
C ALA A 142 -4.37 3.94 -18.02
N ALA A 143 -3.80 3.50 -16.90
CA ALA A 143 -2.38 3.63 -16.60
C ALA A 143 -1.51 2.82 -17.57
N GLY A 144 -2.02 1.71 -18.10
CA GLY A 144 -1.39 0.95 -19.18
C GLY A 144 -1.26 1.75 -20.48
N ASP A 145 -2.33 2.45 -20.86
CA ASP A 145 -2.37 3.25 -22.09
C ASP A 145 -1.51 4.52 -22.03
N SER A 146 -1.37 5.11 -20.84
CA SER A 146 -0.60 6.35 -20.60
C SER A 146 0.88 6.12 -20.28
N GLY A 147 1.28 4.89 -19.93
CA GLY A 147 2.65 4.53 -19.53
C GLY A 147 2.92 4.61 -18.03
N ASP A 148 1.98 5.10 -17.22
CA ASP A 148 2.08 5.13 -15.76
C ASP A 148 2.27 3.73 -15.17
N LEU A 149 1.62 2.72 -15.75
CA LEU A 149 1.77 1.32 -15.34
C LEU A 149 3.22 0.84 -15.47
N ASN A 150 3.90 1.21 -16.55
CA ASN A 150 5.32 0.88 -16.76
C ASN A 150 6.19 1.55 -15.71
N THR A 151 5.86 2.79 -15.33
CA THR A 151 6.55 3.51 -14.25
C THR A 151 6.41 2.76 -12.93
N TRP A 152 5.19 2.32 -12.56
CA TRP A 152 4.98 1.56 -11.32
C TRP A 152 5.71 0.21 -11.32
N LEU A 153 5.70 -0.50 -12.45
CA LEU A 153 6.35 -1.81 -12.61
C LEU A 153 7.88 -1.74 -12.75
N SER A 154 8.43 -0.60 -13.21
CA SER A 154 9.88 -0.40 -13.32
C SER A 154 10.61 -0.64 -12.00
N CYS A 155 9.93 -0.40 -10.88
CA CYS A 155 10.34 -0.81 -9.55
C CYS A 155 9.21 -1.54 -8.82
N GLY A 156 8.73 -2.63 -9.40
CA GLY A 156 7.66 -3.48 -8.83
C GLY A 156 8.14 -4.55 -7.83
N ASN A 157 9.45 -4.70 -7.63
CA ASN A 157 10.02 -5.80 -6.88
C ASN A 157 10.28 -5.47 -5.40
N GLY A 158 9.39 -5.92 -4.51
CA GLY A 158 9.52 -5.75 -3.06
C GLY A 158 10.71 -6.48 -2.40
N LEU A 159 11.48 -7.31 -3.13
CA LEU A 159 12.75 -7.85 -2.64
C LEU A 159 13.89 -6.82 -2.67
N LEU A 160 13.75 -5.74 -3.45
CA LEU A 160 14.79 -4.75 -3.64
C LEU A 160 14.59 -3.56 -2.69
N LYS A 161 15.64 -3.21 -1.93
CA LYS A 161 15.62 -2.05 -1.04
C LYS A 161 15.44 -0.76 -1.83
N GLU A 162 15.99 -0.69 -3.03
CA GLU A 162 15.87 0.45 -3.93
C GLU A 162 14.40 0.73 -4.29
N CYS A 163 13.62 -0.33 -4.56
CA CYS A 163 12.19 -0.18 -4.89
C CYS A 163 11.36 0.22 -3.68
N THR A 164 11.55 -0.44 -2.54
CA THR A 164 10.80 -0.07 -1.32
C THR A 164 11.16 1.34 -0.84
N THR A 165 12.42 1.78 -1.05
CA THR A 165 12.84 3.17 -0.81
C THR A 165 12.12 4.14 -1.74
N LEU A 166 12.02 3.84 -3.04
CA LEU A 166 11.29 4.65 -4.00
C LEU A 166 9.81 4.79 -3.61
N TRP A 167 9.16 3.69 -3.21
CA TRP A 167 7.75 3.74 -2.82
C TRP A 167 7.52 4.63 -1.58
N GLY A 168 8.43 4.55 -0.61
CA GLY A 168 8.44 5.43 0.56
C GLY A 168 8.70 6.89 0.21
N GLU A 169 9.59 7.19 -0.75
CA GLU A 169 9.83 8.55 -1.24
C GLU A 169 8.60 9.13 -1.94
N GLU A 170 7.94 8.37 -2.81
CA GLU A 170 6.71 8.80 -3.47
C GLU A 170 5.60 9.12 -2.45
N SER A 171 5.43 8.27 -1.43
CA SER A 171 4.48 8.53 -0.33
C SER A 171 4.82 9.80 0.44
N LEU A 172 6.10 10.05 0.72
CA LEU A 172 6.54 11.29 1.38
C LEU A 172 6.26 12.51 0.52
N GLN A 173 6.53 12.44 -0.77
CA GLN A 173 6.24 13.54 -1.70
C GLN A 173 4.74 13.83 -1.76
N ASP A 174 3.90 12.80 -1.81
CA ASP A 174 2.44 12.95 -1.77
C ASP A 174 1.96 13.50 -0.42
N ALA A 175 2.55 13.08 0.70
CA ALA A 175 2.21 13.60 2.02
C ALA A 175 2.50 15.12 2.09
N LEU A 176 3.69 15.53 1.66
CA LEU A 176 4.11 16.94 1.70
C LEU A 176 3.33 17.83 0.73
N SER A 177 2.91 17.29 -0.42
CA SER A 177 2.23 18.05 -1.47
C SER A 177 0.71 18.06 -1.30
N TRP A 178 0.13 16.98 -0.79
CA TRP A 178 -1.33 16.77 -0.80
C TRP A 178 -1.92 16.56 0.59
N ALA A 179 -1.24 15.88 1.50
CA ALA A 179 -1.77 15.61 2.85
C ALA A 179 -1.63 16.81 3.77
N TYR A 180 -0.42 17.34 3.92
CA TYR A 180 -0.14 18.47 4.82
C TYR A 180 -0.52 19.84 4.25
N ARG A 181 -1.06 19.90 3.03
CA ARG A 181 -1.46 21.14 2.35
C ARG A 181 -2.96 21.14 2.13
N ASP A 182 -3.61 22.27 2.35
CA ASP A 182 -5.01 22.47 1.96
C ASP A 182 -5.12 22.96 0.50
N VAL A 183 -6.32 23.23 0.01
CA VAL A 183 -6.62 23.63 -1.38
C VAL A 183 -6.04 24.99 -1.74
N ASP A 184 -5.83 25.87 -0.76
CA ASP A 184 -5.20 27.18 -0.93
C ASP A 184 -3.66 27.12 -0.84
N GLY A 185 -3.09 25.94 -0.63
CA GLY A 185 -1.65 25.73 -0.41
C GLY A 185 -1.19 26.03 1.02
N GLY A 186 -2.10 26.46 1.90
CA GLY A 186 -1.86 26.59 3.33
C GLY A 186 -1.52 25.25 3.98
N GLU A 187 -0.81 25.28 5.10
CA GLU A 187 -0.55 24.07 5.87
C GLU A 187 -1.80 23.63 6.63
N VAL A 188 -2.10 22.33 6.62
CA VAL A 188 -3.15 21.76 7.46
C VAL A 188 -2.64 21.75 8.90
N VAL A 189 -3.28 22.55 9.75
CA VAL A 189 -2.94 22.70 11.16
C VAL A 189 -3.97 22.02 12.07
N ASP A 190 -3.64 21.88 13.36
CA ASP A 190 -4.57 21.33 14.35
C ASP A 190 -5.88 22.13 14.40
N GLN A 191 -6.99 21.42 14.56
CA GLN A 191 -8.38 21.89 14.48
C GLN A 191 -8.82 22.42 13.11
N ALA A 192 -8.03 22.25 12.05
CA ALA A 192 -8.45 22.63 10.70
C ALA A 192 -9.72 21.87 10.26
N THR A 193 -10.57 22.53 9.49
CA THR A 193 -11.73 21.91 8.86
C THR A 193 -11.40 21.53 7.43
N LEU A 194 -11.31 20.24 7.15
CA LEU A 194 -11.05 19.71 5.82
C LEU A 194 -12.36 19.66 5.03
N THR A 195 -12.47 20.54 4.04
CA THR A 195 -13.70 20.76 3.27
C THR A 195 -13.92 19.67 2.21
N ASP A 196 -15.06 19.75 1.53
CA ASP A 196 -15.34 18.90 0.36
C ASP A 196 -14.32 19.10 -0.76
N ASP A 197 -13.73 20.29 -0.89
CA ASP A 197 -12.74 20.55 -1.92
C ASP A 197 -11.40 19.88 -1.59
N TYR A 198 -11.03 19.80 -0.31
CA TYR A 198 -9.92 18.95 0.13
C TYR A 198 -10.17 17.49 -0.29
N TYR A 199 -11.35 16.94 0.02
CA TYR A 199 -11.71 15.58 -0.39
C TYR A 199 -11.62 15.36 -1.91
N LYS A 200 -12.27 16.22 -2.71
CA LYS A 200 -12.34 16.07 -4.17
C LYS A 200 -10.95 16.10 -4.83
N THR A 201 -10.07 16.95 -4.32
CA THR A 201 -8.72 17.11 -4.88
C THR A 201 -7.76 16.01 -4.43
N ARG A 202 -7.98 15.38 -3.28
CA ARG A 202 -7.11 14.33 -2.73
C ARG A 202 -7.57 12.90 -3.08
N LEU A 203 -8.85 12.67 -3.36
CA LEU A 203 -9.35 11.36 -3.80
C LEU A 203 -8.59 10.78 -5.01
N PRO A 204 -8.26 11.55 -6.07
CA PRO A 204 -7.46 11.02 -7.17
C PRO A 204 -6.08 10.52 -6.74
N ILE A 205 -5.45 11.18 -5.76
CA ILE A 205 -4.16 10.78 -5.20
C ILE A 205 -4.30 9.45 -4.44
N VAL A 206 -5.32 9.34 -3.57
CA VAL A 206 -5.64 8.11 -2.85
C VAL A 206 -5.89 6.95 -3.82
N LYS A 207 -6.73 7.15 -4.84
CA LYS A 207 -7.00 6.11 -5.86
C LYS A 207 -5.73 5.69 -6.61
N ARG A 208 -4.87 6.66 -7.00
CA ARG A 208 -3.60 6.38 -7.66
C ARG A 208 -2.67 5.55 -6.77
N ARG A 209 -2.57 5.86 -5.47
CA ARG A 209 -1.73 5.12 -4.51
C ARG A 209 -2.26 3.70 -4.25
N LEU A 210 -3.58 3.53 -4.13
CA LEU A 210 -4.21 2.21 -4.03
C LEU A 210 -3.94 1.36 -5.27
N ALA A 211 -4.09 1.93 -6.47
CA ALA A 211 -3.80 1.25 -7.73
C ALA A 211 -2.32 0.86 -7.85
N ALA A 212 -1.40 1.79 -7.58
CA ALA A 212 0.04 1.52 -7.60
C ALA A 212 0.44 0.43 -6.59
N GLY A 213 -0.13 0.48 -5.37
CA GLY A 213 0.09 -0.52 -4.33
C GLY A 213 -0.40 -1.92 -4.76
N GLY A 214 -1.58 -2.02 -5.37
CA GLY A 214 -2.10 -3.27 -5.92
C GLY A 214 -1.22 -3.86 -7.02
N VAL A 215 -0.80 -3.02 -7.99
CA VAL A 215 0.11 -3.43 -9.08
C VAL A 215 1.46 -3.91 -8.54
N ARG A 216 2.06 -3.17 -7.61
CA ARG A 216 3.37 -3.50 -7.03
C ARG A 216 3.30 -4.72 -6.10
N LEU A 217 2.18 -4.92 -5.40
CA LEU A 217 1.95 -6.14 -4.64
C LEU A 217 1.90 -7.36 -5.58
N ALA A 218 1.15 -7.27 -6.68
CA ALA A 218 1.10 -8.35 -7.66
C ALA A 218 2.50 -8.69 -8.20
N ALA A 219 3.25 -7.69 -8.67
CA ALA A 219 4.62 -7.88 -9.14
C ALA A 219 5.56 -8.46 -8.06
N THR A 220 5.45 -7.98 -6.82
CA THR A 220 6.23 -8.49 -5.68
C THR A 220 5.94 -9.96 -5.41
N LEU A 221 4.66 -10.36 -5.42
CA LEU A 221 4.24 -11.75 -5.22
C LEU A 221 4.69 -12.64 -6.39
N GLU A 222 4.62 -12.15 -7.63
CA GLU A 222 5.16 -12.86 -8.80
C GLU A 222 6.67 -13.09 -8.69
N HIS A 223 7.44 -12.11 -8.23
CA HIS A 223 8.87 -12.27 -7.98
C HIS A 223 9.17 -13.27 -6.85
N ALA A 224 8.35 -13.28 -5.79
CA ALA A 224 8.57 -14.16 -4.64
C ALA A 224 8.10 -15.61 -4.89
N LEU A 225 6.98 -15.79 -5.58
CA LEU A 225 6.27 -17.07 -5.72
C LEU A 225 6.31 -17.66 -7.12
N GLY A 226 6.59 -16.86 -8.14
CA GLY A 226 6.64 -17.30 -9.53
C GLY A 226 7.73 -18.35 -9.79
N PRO A 227 7.59 -19.14 -10.87
CA PRO A 227 8.64 -20.04 -11.30
C PRO A 227 9.91 -19.22 -11.60
N ASN A 228 11.08 -19.68 -11.13
CA ASN A 228 12.36 -19.04 -11.44
C ASN A 228 12.53 -18.97 -12.98
N LEU A 229 12.23 -17.83 -13.60
CA LEU A 229 12.45 -17.63 -15.05
C LEU A 229 13.93 -17.51 -15.43
N GLN A 230 14.86 -17.82 -14.51
CA GLN A 230 16.31 -17.77 -14.73
C GLN A 230 16.97 -19.12 -15.10
N GLN A 231 16.25 -20.10 -15.66
CA GLN A 231 16.88 -21.35 -16.15
C GLN A 231 16.56 -21.78 -17.60
N HIS A 232 15.99 -20.93 -18.44
CA HIS A 232 15.75 -21.27 -19.86
C HIS A 232 16.35 -20.27 -20.89
N SER A 233 17.53 -19.72 -20.61
CA SER A 233 18.35 -19.09 -21.66
C SER A 233 19.77 -19.67 -21.65
N ALA A 234 19.86 -20.95 -21.99
CA ALA A 234 21.11 -21.61 -22.36
C ALA A 234 20.81 -22.81 -23.28
N THR A 235 20.07 -22.59 -24.37
CA THR A 235 20.13 -23.49 -25.52
C THR A 235 21.27 -23.00 -26.42
N LYS A 236 22.34 -23.79 -26.43
CA LYS A 236 23.54 -23.66 -27.27
C LYS A 236 23.17 -23.46 -28.76
N PRO A 237 24.03 -22.77 -29.55
CA PRO A 237 23.93 -22.84 -31.00
C PRO A 237 24.19 -24.29 -31.46
N VAL A 238 23.34 -24.75 -32.38
CA VAL A 238 23.54 -25.99 -33.12
C VAL A 238 24.63 -25.72 -34.18
N GLU A 239 25.59 -26.63 -34.26
CA GLU A 239 26.61 -26.70 -35.33
C GLU A 239 26.00 -26.87 -36.71
#